data_AF-A0A8H6F0L8-F1
#
_entry.id   AF-A0A8H6F0L8-F1
#
_cell.length_a   1.000
_cell.length_b   1.000
_cell.length_c   1.000
_cell.angle_alpha   90.00
_cell.angle_beta   90.00
_cell.angle_gamma   90.00
#
_symmetry.space_group_name_H-M   'P 1'
#
loop_
_entity.id
_entity.type
_entity.pdbx_description
1 polymer ?
#
loop_
_entity_poly.entity_id
_entity_poly.type
_entity_poly.pdbx_seq_one_letter_code
_entity_poly.pdbx_strand_id
1 'polypeptide(L)'
;MQVTGEVVGHAWEESIAKNVSPRLLETYLKHEDRDNYYESYKSVLTKAINRSTNQRISKALQREIQVLELQKKLSETYLTDFYQEKTLMAILKRMIAMNQIKPAKKIVANFQLSVEKFWYLVLNTLMDRREFDQLYEFAFGSSDQTSGNSPIGFEPFAELGLQKNAPQSHISTYIKNSNKYKYEEKISMFIKNDDYESAALEAFRNKDIDILKSLLQKIPNSNQADIQVVNSYIQQLGY
;
A
#
# COMPACT_ATOMS: atom_id res chain seq x y z
N MET A 1 26.77 16.20 2.31
CA MET A 1 25.72 15.27 1.86
C MET A 1 24.88 14.87 3.07
N GLN A 2 23.73 15.52 3.25
CA GLN A 2 22.80 15.24 4.34
C GLN A 2 21.99 13.99 3.99
N VAL A 3 22.15 12.91 4.75
CA VAL A 3 21.30 11.72 4.63
C VAL A 3 20.27 11.78 5.76
N THR A 4 19.09 12.28 5.42
CA THR A 4 17.90 12.29 6.27
C THR A 4 17.09 11.01 6.04
N GLY A 5 16.79 10.29 7.11
CA GLY A 5 15.66 9.37 7.19
C GLY A 5 15.79 8.04 6.45
N GLU A 6 15.53 6.95 7.17
CA GLU A 6 15.32 5.58 6.65
C GLU A 6 16.48 4.96 5.86
N VAL A 7 17.37 4.34 6.63
CA VAL A 7 18.29 3.35 6.09
C VAL A 7 18.02 2.04 6.82
N VAL A 8 17.20 1.19 6.22
CA VAL A 8 17.08 -0.23 6.56
C VAL A 8 17.10 -1.00 5.23
N GLY A 9 17.96 -2.01 5.12
CA GLY A 9 18.10 -2.85 3.93
C GLY A 9 19.25 -2.44 3.01
N HIS A 10 19.12 -1.33 2.26
CA HIS A 10 20.05 -1.09 1.13
C HIS A 10 21.37 -0.38 1.44
N ALA A 11 21.48 0.48 2.47
CA ALA A 11 22.80 1.09 2.72
C ALA A 11 23.80 0.13 3.37
N TRP A 12 23.39 -1.07 3.80
CA TRP A 12 24.31 -2.08 4.30
C TRP A 12 25.04 -2.80 3.16
N GLU A 13 24.34 -3.17 2.08
CA GLU A 13 24.92 -3.78 0.88
C GLU A 13 25.85 -2.83 0.12
N GLU A 14 25.44 -1.58 -0.09
CA GLU A 14 26.19 -0.66 -0.97
C GLU A 14 27.34 0.09 -0.27
N SER A 15 27.32 0.20 1.06
CA SER A 15 28.30 1.03 1.80
C SER A 15 29.18 0.26 2.79
N ILE A 16 28.65 -0.80 3.44
CA ILE A 16 29.30 -1.41 4.62
C ILE A 16 29.78 -2.85 4.34
N ALA A 17 28.97 -3.71 3.73
CA ALA A 17 29.31 -5.11 3.52
C ALA A 17 30.55 -5.31 2.64
N LYS A 18 30.69 -4.51 1.57
CA LYS A 18 31.85 -4.52 0.67
C LYS A 18 33.18 -4.18 1.38
N ASN A 19 33.12 -3.35 2.42
CA ASN A 19 34.31 -2.77 3.06
C ASN A 19 34.66 -3.42 4.41
N VAL A 20 33.76 -4.21 5.01
CA VAL A 20 33.94 -4.76 6.37
C VAL A 20 34.38 -6.23 6.38
N SER A 21 33.91 -7.09 5.45
CA SER A 21 34.44 -8.44 5.26
C SER A 21 33.80 -9.15 4.06
N PRO A 22 34.57 -9.70 3.11
CA PRO A 22 34.05 -10.52 2.00
C PRO A 22 33.27 -11.77 2.46
N ARG A 23 33.65 -12.33 3.61
CA ARG A 23 33.00 -13.51 4.22
C ARG A 23 31.58 -13.20 4.72
N LEU A 24 31.34 -11.94 5.07
CA LEU A 24 30.05 -11.42 5.52
C LEU A 24 29.03 -11.36 4.38
N LEU A 25 29.48 -10.96 3.19
CA LEU A 25 28.69 -11.00 1.96
C LEU A 25 28.43 -12.45 1.53
N GLU A 26 29.43 -13.33 1.63
CA GLU A 26 29.27 -14.75 1.27
C GLU A 26 28.26 -15.48 2.17
N THR A 27 28.28 -15.26 3.49
CA THR A 27 27.29 -15.84 4.42
C THR A 27 25.89 -15.25 4.23
N TYR A 28 25.79 -13.98 3.86
CA TYR A 28 24.51 -13.35 3.52
C TYR A 28 23.89 -13.93 2.23
N LEU A 29 24.74 -14.35 1.27
CA LEU A 29 24.34 -14.91 -0.02
C LEU A 29 24.10 -16.43 0.01
N LYS A 30 24.84 -17.19 0.83
CA LYS A 30 24.70 -18.66 0.93
C LYS A 30 23.67 -19.05 1.99
N HIS A 31 22.42 -19.19 1.55
CA HIS A 31 21.30 -19.74 2.32
C HIS A 31 21.33 -21.28 2.39
N GLU A 32 22.47 -21.91 2.69
CA GLU A 32 22.60 -23.38 2.59
C GLU A 32 22.23 -24.14 3.88
N ASP A 33 22.14 -23.48 5.04
CA ASP A 33 21.76 -24.15 6.28
C ASP A 33 20.87 -23.28 7.19
N ARG A 34 19.57 -23.60 7.21
CA ARG A 34 18.51 -22.79 7.84
C ARG A 34 18.67 -22.66 9.36
N ASP A 35 19.11 -23.71 10.02
CA ASP A 35 19.29 -23.74 11.47
C ASP A 35 20.53 -22.95 11.91
N ASN A 36 21.51 -22.79 11.02
CA ASN A 36 22.77 -22.12 11.31
C ASN A 36 22.82 -20.67 10.81
N TYR A 37 21.98 -20.27 9.84
CA TYR A 37 21.98 -18.91 9.28
C TYR A 37 21.76 -17.84 10.35
N TYR A 38 20.72 -18.00 11.18
CA TYR A 38 20.39 -17.03 12.23
C TYR A 38 21.56 -16.83 13.21
N GLU A 39 22.08 -17.93 13.78
CA GLU A 39 23.15 -17.86 14.78
C GLU A 39 24.46 -17.34 14.18
N SER A 40 24.80 -17.80 12.97
CA SER A 40 25.99 -17.34 12.25
C SER A 40 25.92 -15.84 11.95
N TYR A 41 24.80 -15.36 11.40
CA TYR A 41 24.65 -13.96 11.03
C TYR A 41 24.56 -13.04 12.27
N LYS A 42 23.83 -13.46 13.31
CA LYS A 42 23.76 -12.73 14.59
C LYS A 42 25.13 -12.62 15.26
N SER A 43 25.92 -13.68 15.27
CA SER A 43 27.29 -13.69 15.82
C SER A 43 28.18 -12.67 15.11
N VAL A 44 28.08 -12.62 13.77
CA VAL A 44 28.82 -11.69 12.93
C VAL A 44 28.41 -10.23 13.20
N LEU A 45 27.10 -9.92 13.23
CA LEU A 45 26.60 -8.58 13.54
C LEU A 45 27.05 -8.12 14.93
N THR A 46 26.98 -9.00 15.93
CA THR A 46 27.40 -8.71 17.31
C THR A 46 28.89 -8.37 17.38
N LYS A 47 29.75 -9.14 16.69
CA LYS A 47 31.19 -8.85 16.60
C LYS A 47 31.45 -7.51 15.90
N ALA A 48 30.69 -7.19 14.84
CA ALA A 48 30.82 -5.92 14.13
C ALA A 48 30.42 -4.72 15.01
N ILE A 49 29.36 -4.85 15.81
CA ILE A 49 28.94 -3.83 16.79
C ILE A 49 30.05 -3.57 17.79
N ASN A 50 30.62 -4.63 18.39
CA ASN A 50 31.66 -4.50 19.42
C ASN A 50 32.96 -3.90 18.91
N ARG A 51 33.26 -4.05 17.61
CA ARG A 51 34.45 -3.47 16.97
C ARG A 51 34.22 -2.05 16.45
N SER A 52 32.96 -1.64 16.30
CA SER A 52 32.62 -0.35 15.73
C SER A 52 32.75 0.76 16.78
N THR A 53 33.63 1.72 16.52
CA THR A 53 33.75 2.96 17.30
C THR A 53 32.75 4.04 16.84
N ASN A 54 32.07 3.82 15.71
CA ASN A 54 31.10 4.76 15.16
C ASN A 54 29.69 4.47 15.66
N GLN A 55 29.16 5.36 16.50
CA GLN A 55 27.84 5.21 17.11
C GLN A 55 26.70 5.08 16.09
N ARG A 56 26.81 5.70 14.90
CA ARG A 56 25.78 5.57 13.85
C ARG A 56 25.77 4.16 13.26
N ILE A 57 26.95 3.60 13.00
CA ILE A 57 27.11 2.24 12.49
C ILE A 57 26.61 1.23 13.52
N SER A 58 26.99 1.39 14.79
CA SER A 58 26.55 0.49 15.86
C SER A 58 25.02 0.48 16.02
N LYS A 59 24.35 1.64 15.93
CA LYS A 59 22.88 1.73 15.93
C LYS A 59 22.24 1.06 14.71
N ALA A 60 22.82 1.18 13.53
CA ALA A 60 22.32 0.53 12.33
C ALA A 60 22.42 -1.00 12.43
N LEU A 61 23.56 -1.51 12.91
CA LEU A 61 23.75 -2.95 13.14
C LEU A 61 22.82 -3.51 14.22
N GLN A 62 22.51 -2.73 15.27
CA GLN A 62 21.51 -3.13 16.27
C GLN A 62 20.11 -3.25 15.66
N ARG A 63 19.73 -2.35 14.75
CA ARG A 63 18.47 -2.47 14.00
C ARG A 63 18.46 -3.70 13.10
N GLU A 64 19.59 -4.04 12.49
CA GLU A 64 19.72 -5.25 11.67
C GLU A 64 19.48 -6.51 12.51
N ILE A 65 20.01 -6.56 13.74
CA ILE A 65 19.71 -7.67 14.68
C ILE A 65 18.21 -7.74 14.98
N GLN A 66 17.52 -6.62 15.18
CA GLN A 66 16.06 -6.60 15.40
C GLN A 66 15.28 -7.15 14.19
N VAL A 67 15.71 -6.82 12.97
CA VAL A 67 15.12 -7.38 11.74
C VAL A 67 15.37 -8.89 11.65
N LEU A 68 16.57 -9.35 11.96
CA LEU A 68 16.91 -10.78 11.98
C LEU A 68 16.09 -11.57 13.02
N GLU A 69 15.89 -11.00 14.21
CA GLU A 69 15.02 -11.58 15.24
C GLU A 69 13.55 -11.63 14.81
N LEU A 70 13.09 -10.60 14.10
CA LEU A 70 11.77 -10.61 13.48
C LEU A 70 11.64 -11.72 12.44
N GLN A 71 12.61 -11.86 11.52
CA GLN A 71 12.62 -12.91 10.51
C GLN A 71 12.56 -14.30 11.13
N LYS A 72 13.36 -14.56 12.18
CA LYS A 72 13.32 -15.82 12.93
C LYS A 72 11.92 -16.09 13.49
N LYS A 73 11.38 -15.12 14.23
CA LYS A 73 10.05 -15.23 14.85
C LYS A 73 8.95 -15.48 13.82
N LEU A 74 8.95 -14.75 12.71
CA LEU A 74 7.98 -14.93 11.63
C LEU A 74 8.15 -16.30 10.98
N SER A 75 9.39 -16.77 10.82
CA SER A 75 9.66 -18.08 10.23
C SER A 75 9.13 -19.23 11.08
N GLU A 76 9.32 -19.14 12.39
CA GLU A 76 8.77 -20.11 13.36
C GLU A 76 7.23 -20.03 13.43
N THR A 77 6.67 -18.81 13.42
CA THR A 77 5.21 -18.60 13.56
C THR A 77 4.44 -19.09 12.35
N TYR A 78 4.95 -18.84 11.15
CA TYR A 78 4.26 -19.14 9.89
C TYR A 78 4.82 -20.37 9.17
N LEU A 79 5.75 -21.09 9.80
CA LEU A 79 6.41 -22.30 9.26
C LEU A 79 6.94 -22.09 7.84
N THR A 80 7.51 -20.91 7.56
CA THR A 80 7.99 -20.52 6.24
C THR A 80 9.23 -19.65 6.35
N ASP A 81 10.18 -19.76 5.43
CA ASP A 81 11.46 -19.03 5.54
C ASP A 81 11.30 -17.53 5.24
N PHE A 82 11.50 -16.64 6.23
CA PHE A 82 11.51 -15.18 6.08
C PHE A 82 12.91 -14.56 5.92
N TYR A 83 13.98 -15.36 5.90
CA TYR A 83 15.35 -14.86 5.79
C TYR A 83 15.70 -14.35 4.37
N GLN A 84 14.82 -14.63 3.39
CA GLN A 84 14.93 -14.12 2.02
C GLN A 84 14.54 -12.63 1.94
N GLU A 85 13.65 -12.15 2.80
CA GLU A 85 13.20 -10.76 2.82
C GLU A 85 14.19 -9.89 3.58
N LYS A 86 15.19 -9.37 2.86
CA LYS A 86 16.30 -8.60 3.42
C LYS A 86 15.93 -7.23 3.99
N THR A 87 14.75 -6.71 3.66
CA THR A 87 14.31 -5.39 4.10
C THR A 87 12.98 -5.50 4.85
N LEU A 88 12.76 -4.58 5.80
CA LEU A 88 11.49 -4.54 6.53
C LEU A 88 10.29 -4.34 5.60
N MET A 89 10.45 -3.57 4.52
CA MET A 89 9.41 -3.39 3.50
C MET A 89 9.13 -4.69 2.73
N ALA A 90 10.15 -5.49 2.42
CA ALA A 90 9.97 -6.80 1.80
C ALA A 90 9.25 -7.78 2.74
N ILE A 91 9.62 -7.79 4.03
CA ILE A 91 8.95 -8.59 5.07
C ILE A 91 7.47 -8.20 5.14
N LEU A 92 7.17 -6.90 5.26
CA LEU A 92 5.80 -6.40 5.33
C LEU A 92 5.00 -6.72 4.06
N LYS A 93 5.60 -6.58 2.87
CA LYS A 93 4.96 -6.95 1.59
C LYS A 93 4.56 -8.41 1.58
N ARG A 94 5.47 -9.30 2.01
CA ARG A 94 5.17 -10.74 2.13
C ARG A 94 4.08 -11.01 3.15
N MET A 95 4.11 -10.35 4.31
CA MET A 95 3.05 -10.49 5.31
C MET A 95 1.68 -10.06 4.78
N ILE A 96 1.62 -8.97 4.01
CA ILE A 96 0.38 -8.52 3.35
C ILE A 96 -0.11 -9.59 2.38
N ALA A 97 0.77 -10.11 1.52
CA ALA A 97 0.45 -11.19 0.57
C ALA A 97 0.03 -12.52 1.24
N MET A 98 0.37 -12.72 2.51
CA MET A 98 -0.07 -13.84 3.35
C MET A 98 -1.34 -13.55 4.15
N ASN A 99 -2.04 -12.45 3.87
CA ASN A 99 -3.22 -11.98 4.60
C ASN A 99 -2.96 -11.65 6.08
N GLN A 100 -1.72 -11.30 6.43
CA GLN A 100 -1.28 -10.99 7.80
C GLN A 100 -1.16 -9.47 8.04
N ILE A 101 -2.10 -8.69 7.52
CA ILE A 101 -2.08 -7.21 7.61
C ILE A 101 -2.15 -6.71 9.06
N LYS A 102 -2.98 -7.34 9.90
CA LYS A 102 -3.11 -6.97 11.33
C LYS A 102 -1.79 -7.18 12.10
N PRO A 103 -1.11 -8.35 12.01
CA PRO A 103 0.26 -8.50 12.51
C PRO A 103 1.27 -7.53 11.90
N ALA A 104 1.23 -7.29 10.59
CA ALA A 104 2.12 -6.35 9.90
C ALA A 104 2.02 -4.92 10.46
N LYS A 105 0.81 -4.45 10.77
CA LYS A 105 0.58 -3.14 11.40
C LYS A 105 1.26 -3.02 12.78
N LYS A 106 1.36 -4.10 13.56
CA LYS A 106 2.09 -4.09 14.84
C LYS A 106 3.59 -3.93 14.62
N ILE A 107 4.13 -4.56 13.58
CA ILE A 107 5.55 -4.43 13.21
C ILE A 107 5.86 -2.99 12.79
N VAL A 108 4.98 -2.36 11.98
CA VAL A 108 5.10 -0.94 11.60
C VAL A 108 5.23 -0.04 12.83
N ALA A 109 4.38 -0.26 13.85
CA ALA A 109 4.45 0.51 15.09
C ALA A 109 5.75 0.25 15.87
N ASN A 110 6.17 -1.01 15.99
CA ASN A 110 7.39 -1.39 16.73
C ASN A 110 8.66 -0.82 16.10
N PHE A 111 8.73 -0.80 14.76
CA PHE A 111 9.87 -0.27 14.01
C PHE A 111 9.72 1.22 13.68
N GLN A 112 8.65 1.88 14.18
CA GLN A 112 8.38 3.31 13.99
C GLN A 112 8.36 3.73 12.51
N LEU A 113 7.81 2.86 11.65
CA LEU A 113 7.65 3.17 10.24
C LEU A 113 6.49 4.13 10.03
N SER A 114 6.59 4.95 8.98
CA SER A 114 5.49 5.83 8.57
C SER A 114 4.23 5.01 8.27
N VAL A 115 3.12 5.42 8.89
CA VAL A 115 1.81 4.82 8.66
C VAL A 115 1.43 4.98 7.18
N GLU A 116 1.68 6.14 6.58
CA GLU A 116 1.39 6.40 5.16
C GLU A 116 2.14 5.43 4.24
N LYS A 117 3.43 5.17 4.51
CA LYS A 117 4.23 4.20 3.74
C LYS A 117 3.66 2.80 3.81
N PHE A 118 3.20 2.38 4.99
CA PHE A 118 2.52 1.10 5.14
C PHE A 118 1.21 1.04 4.35
N TRP A 119 0.41 2.11 4.37
CA TRP A 119 -0.83 2.17 3.61
C TRP A 119 -0.61 2.10 2.10
N TYR A 120 0.40 2.82 1.57
CA TYR A 120 0.80 2.67 0.17
C TYR A 120 1.28 1.25 -0.14
N LEU A 121 2.01 0.62 0.77
CA LEU A 121 2.46 -0.76 0.58
C LEU A 121 1.28 -1.74 0.49
N VAL A 122 0.30 -1.61 1.38
CA VAL A 122 -0.93 -2.42 1.35
C VAL A 122 -1.70 -2.17 0.06
N LEU A 123 -1.96 -0.91 -0.29
CA LEU A 123 -2.66 -0.53 -1.52
C LEU A 123 -2.01 -1.16 -2.75
N ASN A 124 -0.71 -0.93 -2.97
CA ASN A 124 -0.02 -1.48 -4.14
C ASN A 124 -0.03 -3.01 -4.15
N THR A 125 0.23 -3.64 -2.99
CA THR A 125 0.32 -5.11 -2.91
C THR A 125 -1.02 -5.79 -3.20
N LEU A 126 -2.12 -5.31 -2.60
CA LEU A 126 -3.45 -5.91 -2.80
C LEU A 126 -4.01 -5.58 -4.20
N MET A 127 -3.76 -4.38 -4.72
CA MET A 127 -4.18 -4.00 -6.06
C MET A 127 -3.48 -4.85 -7.13
N ASP A 128 -2.16 -5.06 -7.00
CA ASP A 128 -1.39 -5.92 -7.92
C ASP A 128 -1.88 -7.39 -7.89
N ARG A 129 -2.40 -7.83 -6.74
CA ARG A 129 -2.95 -9.18 -6.54
C ARG A 129 -4.44 -9.30 -6.87
N ARG A 130 -5.10 -8.19 -7.23
CA ARG A 130 -6.57 -8.10 -7.44
C ARG A 130 -7.38 -8.55 -6.21
N GLU A 131 -6.83 -8.39 -5.01
CA GLU A 131 -7.49 -8.72 -3.74
C GLU A 131 -8.35 -7.53 -3.25
N PHE A 132 -9.34 -7.15 -4.06
CA PHE A 132 -10.13 -5.93 -3.87
C PHE A 132 -10.96 -5.95 -2.58
N ASP A 133 -11.56 -7.09 -2.22
CA ASP A 133 -12.38 -7.19 -1.00
C ASP A 133 -11.53 -6.94 0.25
N GLN A 134 -10.32 -7.50 0.28
CA GLN A 134 -9.39 -7.28 1.38
C GLN A 134 -8.90 -5.83 1.44
N LEU A 135 -8.67 -5.21 0.27
CA LEU A 135 -8.31 -3.79 0.21
C LEU A 135 -9.44 -2.91 0.71
N TYR A 136 -10.69 -3.27 0.38
CA TYR A 136 -11.89 -2.59 0.87
C TYR A 136 -12.00 -2.69 2.39
N GLU A 137 -11.93 -3.91 2.94
CA GLU A 137 -11.96 -4.13 4.40
C GLU A 137 -10.81 -3.41 5.10
N PHE A 138 -9.62 -3.37 4.50
CA PHE A 138 -8.49 -2.63 5.06
C PHE A 138 -8.77 -1.12 5.14
N ALA A 139 -9.36 -0.56 4.09
CA ALA A 139 -9.56 0.88 3.97
C ALA A 139 -10.78 1.39 4.78
N PHE A 140 -11.85 0.58 4.86
CA PHE A 140 -13.12 0.94 5.49
C PHE A 140 -13.39 0.21 6.81
N GLY A 141 -12.60 -0.80 7.18
CA GLY A 141 -12.72 -1.54 8.45
C GLY A 141 -13.67 -2.74 8.41
N SER A 142 -14.65 -2.76 7.51
CA SER A 142 -15.54 -3.90 7.24
C SER A 142 -16.17 -3.81 5.85
N SER A 143 -16.71 -4.92 5.35
CA SER A 143 -17.41 -4.99 4.05
C SER A 143 -18.60 -4.02 3.95
N ASP A 144 -19.31 -3.81 5.07
CA ASP A 144 -20.57 -3.06 5.06
C ASP A 144 -20.36 -1.56 5.36
N GLN A 145 -19.13 -1.15 5.68
CA GLN A 145 -18.81 0.25 5.95
C GLN A 145 -18.44 0.94 4.64
N THR A 146 -19.07 2.07 4.38
CA THR A 146 -18.83 2.88 3.17
C THR A 146 -18.10 4.19 3.46
N SER A 147 -17.83 4.47 4.74
CA SER A 147 -17.09 5.64 5.22
C SER A 147 -15.87 5.16 5.99
N GLY A 148 -14.68 5.62 5.60
CA GLY A 148 -13.42 5.21 6.20
C GLY A 148 -12.49 6.40 6.39
N ASN A 149 -11.38 6.18 7.09
CA ASN A 149 -10.33 7.18 7.22
C ASN A 149 -9.00 6.57 6.77
N SER A 150 -8.48 7.08 5.66
CA SER A 150 -7.17 6.73 5.16
C SER A 150 -6.18 7.87 5.39
N PRO A 151 -5.02 7.63 6.04
CA PRO A 151 -3.98 8.64 6.21
C PRO A 151 -3.38 9.11 4.87
N ILE A 152 -3.53 8.34 3.79
CA ILE A 152 -3.07 8.73 2.45
C ILE A 152 -4.19 9.38 1.60
N GLY A 153 -5.40 9.51 2.16
CA GLY A 153 -6.59 9.85 1.41
C GLY A 153 -7.11 8.69 0.56
N PHE A 154 -8.20 8.91 -0.15
CA PHE A 154 -8.78 7.91 -1.06
C PHE A 154 -8.48 8.17 -2.53
N GLU A 155 -7.88 9.32 -2.84
CA GLU A 155 -7.45 9.67 -4.20
C GLU A 155 -6.44 8.65 -4.76
N PRO A 156 -5.40 8.23 -4.01
CA PRO A 156 -4.46 7.24 -4.52
C PRO A 156 -5.10 5.88 -4.81
N PHE A 157 -6.17 5.51 -4.06
CA PHE A 157 -6.90 4.27 -4.29
C PHE A 157 -7.68 4.34 -5.61
N ALA A 158 -8.37 5.46 -5.85
CA ALA A 158 -9.11 5.68 -7.08
C ALA A 158 -8.20 5.75 -8.32
N GLU A 159 -7.11 6.52 -8.24
CA GLU A 159 -6.14 6.67 -9.34
C GLU A 159 -5.46 5.36 -9.70
N LEU A 160 -4.97 4.62 -8.70
CA LEU A 160 -4.33 3.33 -8.94
C LEU A 160 -5.35 2.28 -9.43
N GLY A 161 -6.57 2.32 -8.92
CA GLY A 161 -7.65 1.45 -9.37
C GLY A 161 -7.97 1.65 -10.86
N LEU A 162 -8.09 2.91 -11.31
CA LEU A 162 -8.24 3.24 -12.73
C LEU A 162 -7.05 2.75 -13.54
N GLN A 163 -5.82 3.01 -13.09
CA GLN A 163 -4.60 2.57 -13.79
C GLN A 163 -4.53 1.04 -13.95
N LYS A 164 -5.06 0.29 -12.98
CA LYS A 164 -4.99 -1.18 -12.94
C LYS A 164 -6.25 -1.87 -13.48
N ASN A 165 -7.23 -1.10 -13.97
CA ASN A 165 -8.54 -1.60 -14.38
C ASN A 165 -9.17 -2.48 -13.29
N ALA A 166 -9.25 -1.94 -12.07
CA ALA A 166 -10.03 -2.54 -10.99
C ALA A 166 -11.54 -2.43 -11.30
N PRO A 167 -12.39 -3.25 -10.64
CA PRO A 167 -13.84 -3.19 -10.84
C PRO A 167 -14.39 -1.78 -10.60
N GLN A 168 -15.30 -1.35 -11.46
CA GLN A 168 -15.92 -0.02 -11.41
C GLN A 168 -16.45 0.32 -10.01
N SER A 169 -17.25 -0.57 -9.41
CA SER A 169 -17.84 -0.36 -8.08
C SER A 169 -16.81 -0.14 -6.98
N HIS A 170 -15.65 -0.82 -7.08
CA HIS A 170 -14.55 -0.69 -6.14
C HIS A 170 -13.93 0.71 -6.22
N ILE A 171 -13.63 1.19 -7.44
CA ILE A 171 -13.06 2.52 -7.69
C ILE A 171 -14.03 3.62 -7.27
N SER A 172 -15.31 3.48 -7.64
CA SER A 172 -16.34 4.48 -7.32
C SER A 172 -16.49 4.73 -5.84
N THR A 173 -16.32 3.70 -5.00
CA THR A 173 -16.40 3.89 -3.55
C THR A 173 -15.26 4.77 -3.02
N TYR A 174 -14.06 4.65 -3.57
CA TYR A 174 -12.94 5.53 -3.22
C TYR A 174 -13.12 6.95 -3.74
N ILE A 175 -13.66 7.13 -4.96
CA ILE A 175 -13.99 8.46 -5.49
C ILE A 175 -15.02 9.14 -4.56
N LYS A 176 -16.06 8.43 -4.12
CA LYS A 176 -17.10 8.95 -3.20
C LYS A 176 -16.52 9.50 -1.90
N ASN A 177 -15.52 8.82 -1.35
CA ASN A 177 -14.87 9.14 -0.07
C ASN A 177 -13.64 10.06 -0.18
N SER A 178 -13.24 10.44 -1.39
CA SER A 178 -12.11 11.34 -1.62
C SER A 178 -12.50 12.76 -1.22
N ASN A 179 -11.69 13.38 -0.37
CA ASN A 179 -11.93 14.73 0.15
C ASN A 179 -11.17 15.81 -0.64
N LYS A 180 -10.17 15.43 -1.42
CA LYS A 180 -9.40 16.38 -2.26
C LYS A 180 -10.08 16.63 -3.59
N TYR A 181 -10.78 15.64 -4.14
CA TYR A 181 -11.55 15.84 -5.36
C TYR A 181 -12.67 16.85 -5.11
N LYS A 182 -12.57 17.98 -5.81
CA LYS A 182 -13.65 18.96 -5.86
C LYS A 182 -14.80 18.41 -6.71
N TYR A 183 -15.96 19.05 -6.61
CA TYR A 183 -17.18 18.68 -7.33
C TYR A 183 -16.96 18.26 -8.80
N GLU A 184 -16.39 19.14 -9.63
CA GLU A 184 -16.17 18.87 -11.07
C GLU A 184 -15.16 17.74 -11.31
N GLU A 185 -14.12 17.68 -10.49
CA GLU A 185 -13.09 16.65 -10.58
C GLU A 185 -13.67 15.27 -10.22
N LYS A 186 -14.52 15.22 -9.19
CA LYS A 186 -15.21 14.00 -8.75
C LYS A 186 -16.10 13.44 -9.87
N ILE A 187 -16.86 14.30 -10.55
CA ILE A 187 -17.64 13.93 -11.75
C ILE A 187 -16.71 13.41 -12.85
N SER A 188 -15.61 14.11 -13.13
CA SER A 188 -14.65 13.65 -14.14
C SER A 188 -14.06 12.29 -13.80
N MET A 189 -13.79 12.01 -12.53
CA MET A 189 -13.27 10.72 -12.06
C MET A 189 -14.30 9.60 -12.20
N PHE A 190 -15.59 9.85 -11.89
CA PHE A 190 -16.65 8.88 -12.14
C PHE A 190 -16.82 8.57 -13.62
N ILE A 191 -16.76 9.59 -14.49
CA ILE A 191 -16.81 9.40 -15.95
C ILE A 191 -15.62 8.57 -16.44
N LYS A 192 -14.40 8.84 -15.94
CA LYS A 192 -13.20 8.02 -16.26
C LYS A 192 -13.34 6.56 -15.81
N ASN A 193 -14.18 6.32 -14.80
CA ASN A 193 -14.49 5.00 -14.28
C ASN A 193 -15.72 4.35 -14.96
N ASP A 194 -16.29 5.01 -15.98
CA ASP A 194 -17.55 4.63 -16.63
C ASP A 194 -18.77 4.54 -15.68
N ASP A 195 -18.69 5.11 -14.48
CA ASP A 195 -19.80 5.15 -13.50
C ASP A 195 -20.63 6.42 -13.71
N TYR A 196 -21.39 6.42 -14.80
CA TYR A 196 -22.18 7.58 -15.20
C TYR A 196 -23.34 7.84 -14.25
N GLU A 197 -23.89 6.81 -13.60
CA GLU A 197 -24.91 6.94 -12.54
C GLU A 197 -24.37 7.79 -11.37
N SER A 198 -23.20 7.46 -10.82
CA SER A 198 -22.62 8.22 -9.71
C SER A 198 -22.22 9.63 -10.13
N ALA A 199 -21.72 9.81 -11.37
CA ALA A 199 -21.45 11.13 -11.93
C ALA A 199 -22.72 12.00 -12.01
N ALA A 200 -23.82 11.42 -12.51
CA ALA A 200 -25.10 12.09 -12.63
C ALA A 200 -25.72 12.41 -11.26
N LEU A 201 -25.58 11.51 -10.28
CA LEU A 201 -26.05 11.75 -8.92
C LEU A 201 -25.34 12.93 -8.26
N GLU A 202 -24.02 13.09 -8.45
CA GLU A 202 -23.29 14.27 -7.94
C GLU A 202 -23.76 15.56 -8.62
N ALA A 203 -23.95 15.55 -9.94
CA ALA A 203 -24.46 16.71 -10.67
C ALA A 203 -25.90 17.08 -10.24
N PHE A 204 -26.77 16.09 -10.09
CA PHE A 204 -28.15 16.26 -9.63
C PHE A 204 -28.21 16.87 -8.23
N ARG A 205 -27.40 16.39 -7.29
CA ARG A 205 -27.32 16.94 -5.92
C ARG A 205 -26.91 18.42 -5.90
N ASN A 206 -26.11 18.85 -6.88
CA ASN A 206 -25.69 20.23 -7.05
C ASN A 206 -26.62 21.04 -7.96
N LYS A 207 -27.72 20.44 -8.46
CA LYS A 207 -28.69 21.04 -9.39
C LYS A 207 -28.05 21.57 -10.68
N ASP A 208 -26.99 20.90 -11.13
CA ASP A 208 -26.21 21.31 -12.28
C ASP A 208 -26.75 20.65 -13.56
N ILE A 209 -27.68 21.34 -14.20
CA ILE A 209 -28.35 20.86 -15.41
C ILE A 209 -27.41 20.76 -16.60
N ASP A 210 -26.40 21.63 -16.67
CA ASP A 210 -25.49 21.69 -17.81
C ASP A 210 -24.55 20.48 -17.81
N ILE A 211 -24.08 20.06 -16.63
CA ILE A 211 -23.31 18.83 -16.49
C ILE A 211 -24.17 17.60 -16.80
N LEU A 212 -25.43 17.54 -16.34
CA LEU A 212 -26.34 16.42 -16.67
C LEU A 212 -26.57 16.29 -18.19
N LYS A 213 -26.77 17.41 -18.90
CA LYS A 213 -26.89 17.43 -20.36
C LYS A 213 -25.57 17.03 -21.05
N SER A 214 -24.43 17.47 -20.53
CA SER A 214 -23.10 17.09 -21.02
C SER A 214 -22.84 15.58 -20.85
N LEU A 215 -23.29 14.99 -19.73
CA LEU A 215 -23.19 13.56 -19.44
C LEU A 215 -23.90 12.71 -20.51
N LEU A 216 -25.11 13.10 -20.93
CA LEU A 216 -25.84 12.39 -22.00
C LEU A 216 -25.05 12.27 -23.31
N GLN A 217 -24.17 13.23 -23.61
CA GLN A 217 -23.32 13.17 -24.81
C GLN A 217 -22.11 12.25 -24.64
N LYS A 218 -21.72 11.96 -23.40
CA LYS A 218 -20.56 11.12 -23.05
C LYS A 218 -20.94 9.66 -22.82
N ILE A 219 -22.17 9.39 -22.38
CA ILE A 219 -22.66 8.04 -22.16
C ILE A 219 -22.73 7.31 -23.50
N PRO A 220 -22.13 6.11 -23.64
CA PRO A 220 -22.29 5.31 -24.86
C PRO A 220 -23.75 4.99 -25.14
N ASN A 221 -24.19 5.09 -26.39
CA ASN A 221 -25.58 4.80 -26.79
C ASN A 221 -26.04 3.38 -26.42
N SER A 222 -25.12 2.43 -26.22
CA SER A 222 -25.43 1.09 -25.74
C SER A 222 -25.89 1.05 -24.27
N ASN A 223 -25.53 2.06 -23.48
CA ASN A 223 -25.83 2.13 -22.05
C ASN A 223 -27.15 2.88 -21.79
N GLN A 224 -28.25 2.23 -22.17
CA GLN A 224 -29.59 2.79 -22.05
C GLN A 224 -30.02 3.02 -20.59
N ALA A 225 -29.50 2.23 -19.65
CA ALA A 225 -29.81 2.36 -18.22
C ALA A 225 -29.32 3.71 -17.67
N ASP A 226 -28.05 4.05 -17.91
CA ASP A 226 -27.49 5.33 -17.43
C ASP A 226 -28.16 6.52 -18.11
N ILE A 227 -28.45 6.42 -19.42
CA ILE A 227 -29.21 7.45 -20.15
C ILE A 227 -30.58 7.70 -19.50
N GLN A 228 -31.29 6.64 -19.11
CA GLN A 228 -32.58 6.75 -18.42
C GLN A 228 -32.44 7.42 -17.05
N VAL A 229 -31.41 7.05 -16.28
CA VAL A 229 -31.13 7.66 -14.97
C VAL A 229 -30.88 9.16 -15.12
N VAL A 230 -30.00 9.58 -16.04
CA VAL A 230 -29.71 11.00 -16.25
C VAL A 230 -30.95 11.77 -16.69
N ASN A 231 -31.74 11.23 -17.63
CA ASN A 231 -33.00 11.85 -18.04
C ASN A 231 -34.00 11.99 -16.87
N SER A 232 -34.07 10.99 -15.99
CA SER A 232 -34.94 11.07 -14.81
C SER A 232 -34.53 12.18 -13.86
N TYR A 233 -33.22 12.40 -13.67
CA TYR A 233 -32.71 13.50 -12.85
C TYR A 233 -32.97 14.87 -13.49
N ILE A 234 -32.81 14.98 -14.80
CA ILE A 234 -33.16 16.21 -15.56
C ILE A 234 -34.64 16.57 -15.36
N GLN A 235 -35.54 15.59 -15.53
CA GLN A 235 -36.98 15.78 -15.34
C GLN A 235 -37.33 16.16 -13.89
N GLN A 236 -36.67 15.55 -12.90
CA GLN A 236 -36.88 15.88 -11.49
C GLN A 236 -36.43 17.32 -11.15
N LEU A 237 -35.52 17.90 -11.92
CA LEU A 237 -35.14 19.32 -11.81
C LEU A 237 -36.09 20.26 -12.57
N GLY A 238 -37.08 19.73 -13.29
CA GLY A 238 -38.10 20.49 -14.02
C GLY A 238 -37.73 20.85 -15.47
N TYR A 239 -36.83 20.08 -16.10
CA TYR A 239 -36.37 20.27 -17.47
C TYR A 239 -36.72 19.11 -18.40
#